data_AF-A0A6S6RYF7-F1
#
_entry.id   AF-A0A6S6RYF7-F1
#
_cell.length_a   1.000
_cell.length_b   1.000
_cell.length_c   1.000
_cell.angle_alpha   90.00
_cell.angle_beta   90.00
_cell.angle_gamma   90.00
#
_symmetry.space_group_name_H-M   'P 1'
#
loop_
_entity.id
_entity.type
_entity.pdbx_description
1 polymer ?
#
loop_
_entity_poly.entity_id
_entity_poly.type
_entity_poly.pdbx_seq_one_letter_code
_entity_poly.pdbx_strand_id
1 'polypeptide(L)'
;MCANLILNLKNSQVLAPLLLNLPYWGSLNNHCKQLIDDARALGLNSVISSSLESSFGLTQLARIACWLTPETVPGLDTLSLFQTQLVRQWPESSLPLIGLNELELIWQNE
;
A
#
# COMPACT_ATOMS: atom_id res chain seq x y z
N MET A 1 7.07 -9.25 -13.34
CA MET A 1 6.53 -8.07 -14.07
C MET A 1 5.20 -7.69 -13.44
N CYS A 2 5.21 -6.87 -12.38
CA CYS A 2 4.01 -6.25 -11.83
C CYS A 2 4.28 -4.75 -11.66
N ALA A 3 3.81 -4.00 -12.66
CA ALA A 3 3.45 -2.58 -12.70
C ALA A 3 4.30 -1.55 -11.91
N ASN A 4 5.33 -1.02 -12.57
CA ASN A 4 5.68 0.41 -12.47
C ASN A 4 4.77 1.18 -13.45
N LEU A 5 3.49 1.33 -13.15
CA LEU A 5 2.59 2.08 -14.02
C LEU A 5 2.63 3.57 -13.66
N ILE A 6 3.66 4.26 -14.15
CA ILE A 6 3.61 5.71 -14.31
C ILE A 6 2.69 5.95 -15.52
N LEU A 7 1.39 6.17 -15.30
CA LEU A 7 0.50 6.64 -16.36
C LEU A 7 0.81 8.11 -16.64
N ASN A 8 1.82 8.34 -17.48
CA ASN A 8 2.07 9.66 -18.05
C ASN A 8 1.04 9.91 -19.17
N LEU A 9 -0.16 10.34 -18.79
CA LEU A 9 -1.16 10.84 -19.73
C LEU A 9 -0.71 12.23 -20.23
N LYS A 10 0.31 12.28 -21.09
CA LYS A 10 0.75 13.53 -21.74
C LYS A 10 -0.30 14.16 -22.66
N ASN A 11 -1.49 13.58 -22.83
CA ASN A 11 -2.41 14.01 -23.89
C ASN A 11 -3.91 13.94 -23.58
N SER A 12 -4.32 13.89 -22.31
CA SER A 12 -5.72 14.03 -21.93
C SER A 12 -5.79 15.08 -20.83
N GLN A 13 -6.73 16.03 -20.92
CA GLN A 13 -6.96 17.11 -19.95
C GLN A 13 -7.43 16.62 -18.55
N VAL A 14 -7.11 15.38 -18.19
CA VAL A 14 -7.40 14.73 -16.91
C VAL A 14 -6.12 13.99 -16.49
N LEU A 15 -5.37 14.57 -15.55
CA LEU A 15 -4.20 13.91 -14.97
C LEU A 15 -4.68 12.74 -14.10
N ALA A 16 -4.32 11.51 -14.47
CA ALA A 16 -4.58 10.33 -13.65
C ALA A 16 -3.58 10.27 -12.47
N PRO A 17 -4.00 9.82 -11.28
CA PRO A 17 -3.10 9.72 -10.13
C PRO A 17 -2.04 8.63 -10.33
N LEU A 18 -0.84 8.85 -9.78
CA LEU A 18 0.22 7.85 -9.72
C LEU A 18 -0.16 6.77 -8.69
N LEU A 19 -0.23 5.51 -9.12
CA LEU A 19 -0.52 4.36 -8.24
C LEU A 19 0.79 3.74 -7.74
N LEU A 20 1.00 3.75 -6.42
CA LEU A 20 2.14 3.10 -5.77
C LEU A 20 1.68 1.80 -5.10
N ASN A 21 2.18 0.67 -5.60
CA ASN A 21 1.96 -0.67 -5.06
C ASN A 21 3.22 -1.15 -4.30
N LEU A 22 3.08 -1.50 -3.03
CA LEU A 22 4.21 -1.64 -2.09
C LEU A 22 4.84 -3.04 -1.86
N PRO A 23 4.36 -4.20 -2.38
CA PRO A 23 4.92 -5.48 -1.94
C PRO A 23 6.30 -5.85 -2.55
N TYR A 24 6.85 -5.03 -3.45
CA TYR A 24 8.11 -5.34 -4.17
C TYR A 24 9.28 -4.37 -3.90
N TRP A 25 9.15 -3.45 -2.95
CA TRP A 25 10.16 -2.41 -2.72
C TRP A 25 10.90 -2.66 -1.41
N GLY A 26 12.11 -3.23 -1.48
CA GLY A 26 12.90 -3.58 -0.29
C GLY A 26 13.01 -2.45 0.75
N SER A 27 13.61 -1.30 0.40
CA SER A 27 13.74 -0.14 1.29
C SER A 27 12.54 0.81 1.09
N LEU A 28 11.51 0.63 1.91
CA LEU A 28 10.20 1.29 1.79
C LEU A 28 10.22 2.83 1.76
N ASN A 29 11.16 3.49 2.44
CA ASN A 29 11.01 4.93 2.69
C ASN A 29 11.58 5.82 1.58
N ASN A 30 12.84 5.65 1.20
CA ASN A 30 13.50 6.65 0.38
C ASN A 30 13.01 6.64 -1.07
N HIS A 31 12.76 5.47 -1.65
CA HIS A 31 12.34 5.38 -3.05
C HIS A 31 10.88 5.80 -3.24
N CYS A 32 9.95 5.31 -2.40
CA CYS A 32 8.54 5.72 -2.47
C CYS A 32 8.38 7.22 -2.22
N LYS A 33 9.12 7.78 -1.27
CA LYS A 33 9.14 9.22 -1.03
C LYS A 33 9.62 9.99 -2.25
N GLN A 34 10.73 9.56 -2.88
CA GLN A 34 11.24 10.21 -4.09
C GLN A 34 10.21 10.21 -5.22
N LEU A 35 9.55 9.08 -5.48
CA LEU A 35 8.51 9.00 -6.51
C LEU A 35 7.32 9.93 -6.24
N ILE A 36 6.91 10.05 -4.98
CA ILE A 36 5.84 10.96 -4.57
C ILE A 36 6.28 12.42 -4.72
N ASP A 37 7.53 12.73 -4.37
CA ASP A 37 8.10 14.07 -4.53
C ASP A 37 8.21 14.45 -6.02
N ASP A 38 8.65 13.53 -6.88
CA ASP A 38 8.72 13.71 -8.33
C ASP A 38 7.32 13.90 -8.93
N ALA A 39 6.34 13.10 -8.52
CA ALA A 39 4.95 13.24 -8.96
C ALA A 39 4.37 14.59 -8.54
N ARG A 40 4.64 15.03 -7.30
CA ARG A 40 4.21 16.33 -6.79
C ARG A 40 4.84 17.48 -7.59
N ALA A 41 6.12 17.38 -7.93
CA ALA A 41 6.83 18.37 -8.76
C ALA A 41 6.22 18.47 -10.18
N LEU A 42 5.62 17.39 -10.68
CA LEU A 42 4.91 17.34 -11.96
C LEU A 42 3.43 17.74 -11.86
N GLY A 43 2.94 18.13 -10.68
CA GLY A 43 1.52 18.45 -10.45
C GLY A 43 0.59 17.24 -10.49
N LEU A 44 1.13 16.03 -10.28
CA LEU A 44 0.38 14.79 -10.23
C LEU A 44 0.00 14.44 -8.78
N ASN A 45 -1.21 13.93 -8.60
CA ASN A 45 -1.61 13.32 -7.34
C ASN A 45 -1.03 11.90 -7.24
N SER A 46 -0.60 11.49 -6.05
CA SER A 46 -0.15 10.12 -5.79
C SER A 46 -1.11 9.41 -4.86
N VAL A 47 -1.39 8.15 -5.17
CA VAL A 47 -2.27 7.24 -4.42
C VAL A 47 -1.45 6.02 -4.01
N ILE A 48 -1.36 5.78 -2.71
CA ILE A 48 -0.87 4.51 -2.17
C ILE A 48 -1.97 3.47 -2.37
N SER A 49 -1.65 2.35 -3.01
CA SER A 49 -2.60 1.30 -3.37
C SER A 49 -2.16 -0.06 -2.84
N SER A 50 -3.14 -0.88 -2.49
CA SER A 50 -2.97 -2.28 -2.14
C SER A 50 -2.69 -3.13 -3.37
N SER A 51 -1.91 -4.18 -3.19
CA SER A 51 -1.69 -5.30 -4.11
C SER A 51 -2.12 -6.63 -3.49
N LEU A 52 -3.24 -6.62 -2.76
CA LEU A 52 -3.77 -7.79 -2.03
C LEU A 52 -2.87 -8.23 -0.87
N GLU A 53 -2.43 -7.29 -0.04
CA GLU A 53 -1.73 -7.59 1.21
C GLU A 53 -2.68 -8.10 2.29
N SER A 54 -2.14 -8.82 3.28
CA SER A 54 -2.87 -9.15 4.51
C SER A 54 -3.22 -7.89 5.31
N SER A 55 -4.12 -8.01 6.29
CA SER A 55 -4.49 -6.90 7.19
C SER A 55 -3.26 -6.24 7.86
N PHE A 56 -2.24 -7.03 8.22
CA PHE A 56 -0.97 -6.49 8.71
C PHE A 56 -0.29 -5.56 7.69
N GLY A 57 -0.19 -5.97 6.43
CA GLY A 57 0.33 -5.13 5.36
C GLY A 57 -0.52 -3.89 5.12
N LEU A 58 -1.84 -4.06 4.99
CA LEU A 58 -2.78 -2.95 4.77
C LEU A 58 -2.67 -1.86 5.84
N THR A 59 -2.58 -2.21 7.12
CA THR A 59 -2.41 -1.21 8.19
C THR A 59 -1.10 -0.43 8.09
N GLN A 60 -0.04 -1.04 7.55
CA GLN A 60 1.21 -0.32 7.26
C GLN A 60 1.03 0.63 6.07
N LEU A 61 0.35 0.18 5.01
CA LEU A 61 0.02 1.03 3.86
C LEU A 61 -0.83 2.23 4.27
N ALA A 62 -1.81 2.04 5.15
CA ALA A 62 -2.64 3.13 5.68
C ALA A 62 -1.80 4.18 6.43
N ARG A 63 -0.82 3.74 7.24
CA ARG A 63 0.12 4.64 7.93
C ARG A 63 1.02 5.38 6.95
N ILE A 64 1.50 4.71 5.91
CA ILE A 64 2.34 5.32 4.86
C ILE A 64 1.54 6.33 4.05
N ALA A 65 0.30 6.02 3.68
CA ALA A 65 -0.60 6.95 2.99
C ALA A 65 -0.85 8.20 3.83
N CYS A 66 -1.17 8.03 5.12
CA CYS A 66 -1.32 9.14 6.06
C CYS A 66 -0.05 10.01 6.16
N TRP A 67 1.14 9.38 6.08
CA TRP A 67 2.41 10.11 6.15
C TRP A 67 2.79 10.82 4.84
N LEU A 68 2.69 10.15 3.69
CA LEU A 68 3.26 10.62 2.42
C LEU A 68 2.25 11.28 1.49
N THR A 69 0.97 10.91 1.61
CA THR A 69 -0.14 11.40 0.77
C THR A 69 -1.35 11.76 1.63
N PRO A 70 -1.22 12.64 2.65
CA PRO A 70 -2.30 12.93 3.60
C PRO A 70 -3.57 13.49 2.96
N GLU A 71 -3.42 14.20 1.84
CA GLU A 71 -4.54 14.81 1.09
C GLU A 71 -5.21 13.84 0.10
N THR A 72 -4.72 12.59 0.01
CA THR A 72 -5.22 11.59 -0.95
C THR A 72 -5.77 10.37 -0.23
N VAL A 73 -7.01 10.00 -0.55
CA VAL A 73 -7.60 8.74 -0.08
C VAL A 73 -6.84 7.56 -0.71
N PRO A 74 -6.31 6.61 0.09
CA PRO A 74 -5.54 5.49 -0.44
C PRO A 74 -6.45 4.36 -0.97
N GLY A 75 -5.96 3.61 -1.95
CA GLY A 75 -6.66 2.48 -2.56
C GLY A 75 -6.43 1.18 -1.79
N LEU A 76 -6.99 1.04 -0.60
CA LEU A 76 -6.73 -0.09 0.32
C LEU A 76 -7.93 -1.04 0.51
N ASP A 77 -8.99 -0.89 -0.27
CA ASP A 77 -10.24 -1.65 -0.14
C ASP A 77 -10.13 -3.06 -0.76
N THR A 78 -9.23 -3.88 -0.23
CA THR A 78 -8.95 -5.24 -0.71
C THR A 78 -9.16 -6.30 0.37
N LEU A 79 -9.35 -5.90 1.63
CA LEU A 79 -9.50 -6.82 2.75
C LEU A 79 -10.69 -7.76 2.61
N SER A 80 -11.78 -7.29 2.01
CA SER A 80 -13.01 -8.06 1.79
C SER A 80 -12.83 -9.27 0.87
N LEU A 81 -11.70 -9.35 0.15
CA LEU A 81 -11.34 -10.48 -0.70
C LEU A 81 -10.73 -11.66 0.09
N PHE A 82 -10.40 -11.45 1.37
CA PHE A 82 -9.82 -12.45 2.27
C PHE A 82 -10.87 -13.03 3.22
N GLN A 83 -10.55 -14.19 3.79
CA GLN A 83 -11.39 -14.86 4.80
C GLN A 83 -10.95 -14.55 6.23
N THR A 84 -9.70 -14.14 6.44
CA THR A 84 -9.10 -13.88 7.75
C THR A 84 -8.14 -12.71 7.71
N GLN A 85 -7.88 -12.15 8.88
CA GLN A 85 -6.87 -11.14 9.16
C GLN A 85 -5.65 -11.81 9.79
N LEU A 86 -4.46 -11.25 9.58
CA LEU A 86 -3.22 -11.77 10.16
C LEU A 86 -2.57 -10.70 11.03
N VAL A 87 -2.18 -11.06 12.26
CA VAL A 87 -1.33 -10.32 13.21
C VAL A 87 -1.91 -8.99 13.73
N ARG A 88 -2.44 -8.14 12.85
CA ARG A 88 -3.06 -6.87 13.20
C ARG A 88 -4.40 -6.73 12.48
N GLN A 89 -5.42 -6.36 13.24
CA GLN A 89 -6.76 -6.08 12.74
C GLN A 89 -6.80 -4.76 11.96
N TRP A 90 -7.52 -4.78 10.85
CA TRP A 90 -7.99 -3.58 10.16
C TRP A 90 -9.19 -2.99 10.92
N PRO A 91 -9.24 -1.67 11.15
CA PRO A 91 -10.31 -1.04 11.93
C PRO A 91 -11.71 -1.48 11.50
N GLU A 92 -12.57 -1.77 12.47
CA GLU A 92 -13.97 -2.18 12.26
C GLU A 92 -14.19 -3.47 11.43
N SER A 93 -13.12 -4.19 11.04
CA SER A 93 -13.28 -5.46 10.31
C SER A 93 -13.76 -6.57 11.24
N SER A 94 -14.80 -7.28 10.80
CA SER A 94 -15.38 -8.45 11.50
C SER A 94 -14.73 -9.78 11.10
N LEU A 95 -13.74 -9.77 10.20
CA LEU A 95 -13.05 -11.00 9.80
C LEU A 95 -12.25 -11.59 10.98
N PRO A 96 -12.18 -12.92 11.14
CA PRO A 96 -11.38 -13.55 12.19
C PRO A 96 -9.91 -13.12 12.13
N LEU A 97 -9.28 -12.87 13.28
CA LEU A 97 -7.88 -12.50 13.37
C LEU A 97 -7.04 -13.70 13.82
N ILE A 98 -6.05 -14.08 13.00
CA ILE A 98 -5.03 -15.08 13.33
C ILE A 98 -3.82 -14.34 13.91
N GLY A 99 -3.45 -14.65 15.15
CA GLY A 99 -2.31 -14.08 15.85
C GLY A 99 -0.97 -14.59 15.32
N LEU A 100 0.12 -13.86 15.61
CA LEU A 100 1.48 -14.23 15.18
C LEU A 100 1.88 -15.64 15.65
N ASN A 101 1.52 -16.01 16.88
CA ASN A 101 1.86 -17.31 17.47
C ASN A 101 1.08 -18.49 16.86
N GLU A 102 0.06 -18.22 16.05
CA GLU A 102 -0.74 -19.23 15.37
C GLU A 102 -0.24 -19.49 13.93
N LEU A 103 0.75 -18.70 13.47
CA LEU A 103 1.37 -18.88 12.16
C LEU A 103 2.49 -19.93 12.21
N GLU A 104 2.72 -20.60 11.09
CA GLU A 104 3.84 -21.53 10.92
C GLU A 104 5.17 -20.78 11.01
N LEU A 105 6.00 -21.14 11.98
CA LEU A 105 7.36 -20.65 12.08
C LEU A 105 8.24 -21.34 11.04
N ILE A 106 8.53 -20.64 9.95
CA ILE A 106 9.39 -21.15 8.88
C ILE A 106 10.90 -20.91 9.12
N TRP A 107 11.26 -19.91 9.94
CA TRP A 107 12.66 -19.57 10.23
C TRP A 107 12.79 -18.71 11.50
N GLN A 108 13.84 -18.97 12.29
CA GLN A 108 14.26 -18.15 13.42
C GLN A 108 15.80 -18.19 13.51
N ASN A 109 16.42 -17.07 13.87
CA ASN A 109 17.82 -17.01 14.26
C ASN A 109 17.92 -16.65 15.74
N GLU A 110 18.88 -17.24 16.45
CA GLU A 110 19.22 -16.91 17.83
C GLU A 110 20.05 -15.62 17.94
#